data_AF-A0A6G3X495-F1
#
_entry.id   AF-A0A6G3X495-F1
#
_cell.length_a   1.000
_cell.length_b   1.000
_cell.length_c   1.000
_cell.angle_alpha   90.00
_cell.angle_beta   90.00
_cell.angle_gamma   90.00
#
_symmetry.space_group_name_H-M   'P 1'
#
loop_
_entity.id
_entity.type
_entity.pdbx_description
1 polymer ?
#
loop_
_entity_poly.entity_id
_entity_poly.type
_entity_poly.pdbx_seq_one_letter_code
_entity_poly.pdbx_strand_id
1 'polypeptide(L)'
;TRLVPAGARIEVTQLADPSGTRVGARLRGLVPDRAYGMHVHTSPCGADPAAAGPHYQHRPAATADPVNEVWLDFRTDEEGDGRAEALHGWGFREDGARSVIIHDRQGGAGERAACFTVPFGPHGRD
;
A
#
# COMPACT_ATOMS: atom_id res chain seq x y z
N THR A 1 1.43 20.78 8.36
CA THR A 1 0.12 20.08 8.30
C THR A 1 0.34 18.59 8.41
N ARG A 2 -0.52 17.85 9.12
CA ARG A 2 -0.44 16.38 9.15
C ARG A 2 -0.78 15.84 7.75
N LEU A 3 0.05 14.95 7.21
CA LEU A 3 -0.08 14.46 5.83
C LEU A 3 -1.32 13.60 5.59
N VAL A 4 -1.76 12.88 6.62
CA VAL A 4 -3.01 12.12 6.67
C VAL A 4 -3.82 12.67 7.85
N PRO A 5 -4.66 13.71 7.64
CA PRO A 5 -5.47 14.30 8.69
C PRO A 5 -6.46 13.31 9.32
N ALA A 6 -6.90 13.61 10.55
CA ALA A 6 -7.99 12.86 11.15
C ALA A 6 -9.26 13.04 10.30
N GLY A 7 -9.96 11.94 10.00
CA GLY A 7 -11.11 11.94 9.10
C GLY A 7 -10.77 11.63 7.63
N ALA A 8 -9.49 11.57 7.26
CA ALA A 8 -9.07 10.99 5.98
C ALA A 8 -9.52 9.53 5.87
N ARG A 9 -9.84 9.09 4.65
CA ARG A 9 -10.37 7.76 4.38
C ARG A 9 -9.57 7.06 3.31
N ILE A 10 -9.46 5.74 3.43
CA ILE A 10 -8.90 4.87 2.41
C ILE A 10 -9.84 3.69 2.19
N GLU A 11 -10.03 3.33 0.93
CA GLU A 11 -10.60 2.08 0.48
C GLU A 11 -9.49 1.31 -0.23
N VAL A 12 -9.24 0.06 0.18
CA VAL A 12 -8.29 -0.84 -0.46
C VAL A 12 -9.05 -2.05 -0.98
N THR A 13 -8.83 -2.40 -2.24
CA THR A 13 -9.41 -3.59 -2.87
C THR A 13 -8.29 -4.52 -3.31
N GLN A 14 -8.54 -5.82 -3.19
CA GLN A 14 -7.74 -6.87 -3.80
C GLN A 14 -8.66 -7.72 -4.66
N LEU A 15 -8.24 -7.94 -5.91
CA LEU A 15 -8.77 -8.99 -6.76
C LEU A 15 -7.61 -9.95 -7.05
N ALA A 16 -7.78 -11.23 -6.77
CA ALA A 16 -6.79 -12.25 -7.08
C ALA A 16 -7.48 -13.40 -7.83
N ASP A 17 -6.87 -13.82 -8.92
CA ASP A 17 -7.36 -14.91 -9.78
C ASP A 17 -6.14 -15.66 -10.38
N PRO A 18 -6.31 -16.76 -11.15
CA PRO A 18 -5.18 -17.51 -11.69
C PRO A 18 -4.20 -16.72 -12.57
N SER A 19 -4.62 -15.56 -13.11
CA SER A 19 -3.78 -14.67 -13.91
C SER A 19 -2.93 -13.71 -13.08
N GLY A 20 -3.24 -13.54 -11.78
CA GLY A 20 -2.43 -12.74 -10.87
C GLY A 20 -3.22 -12.00 -9.80
N THR A 21 -2.71 -10.84 -9.40
CA THR A 21 -3.32 -9.98 -8.37
C THR A 21 -3.36 -8.53 -8.81
N ARG A 22 -4.52 -7.91 -8.62
CA ARG A 22 -4.78 -6.47 -8.74
C ARG A 22 -5.04 -5.91 -7.35
N VAL A 23 -4.31 -4.89 -6.97
CA VAL A 23 -4.56 -4.12 -5.75
C VAL A 23 -4.92 -2.70 -6.14
N GLY A 24 -6.07 -2.22 -5.68
CA GLY A 24 -6.54 -0.86 -5.91
C GLY A 24 -6.63 -0.08 -4.61
N ALA A 25 -6.46 1.24 -4.70
CA ALA A 25 -6.70 2.14 -3.58
C ALA A 25 -7.42 3.42 -4.02
N ARG A 26 -8.34 3.89 -3.17
CA ARG A 26 -8.96 5.22 -3.26
C ARG A 26 -8.80 5.93 -1.93
N LEU A 27 -8.32 7.16 -1.97
CA LEU A 27 -8.06 7.99 -0.79
C LEU A 27 -8.84 9.29 -0.88
N ARG A 28 -9.23 9.80 0.28
CA ARG A 28 -9.91 11.10 0.42
C ARG A 28 -9.45 11.86 1.64
N GLY A 29 -9.43 13.18 1.53
CA GLY A 29 -9.14 14.10 2.64
C GLY A 29 -7.66 14.13 3.05
N LEU A 30 -6.75 13.84 2.12
CA LEU A 30 -5.31 14.03 2.30
C LEU A 30 -4.92 15.49 1.98
N VAL A 31 -3.65 15.84 2.14
CA VAL A 31 -3.17 17.16 1.70
C VAL A 31 -3.28 17.25 0.17
N PRO A 32 -3.93 18.29 -0.39
CA PRO A 32 -4.08 18.46 -1.83
C PRO A 32 -2.76 18.59 -2.60
N ASP A 33 -2.83 18.31 -3.91
CA ASP A 33 -1.77 18.52 -4.90
C ASP A 33 -0.40 17.91 -4.57
N ARG A 34 -0.40 16.76 -3.87
CA ARG A 34 0.82 16.16 -3.31
C ARG A 34 1.03 14.74 -3.80
N ALA A 35 2.30 14.39 -4.04
CA ALA A 35 2.75 13.03 -4.28
C ALA A 35 2.99 12.26 -2.98
N TYR A 36 2.49 11.04 -2.94
CA TYR A 36 2.61 10.11 -1.81
C TYR A 36 3.13 8.76 -2.30
N GLY A 37 3.98 8.14 -1.50
CA GLY A 37 4.31 6.73 -1.68
C GLY A 37 3.27 5.87 -0.99
N MET A 38 2.97 4.68 -1.50
CA MET A 38 2.15 3.74 -0.74
C MET A 38 2.52 2.31 -1.06
N HIS A 39 2.83 1.50 -0.06
CA HIS A 39 3.32 0.13 -0.28
C HIS A 39 2.56 -0.87 0.58
N VAL A 40 2.48 -2.12 0.11
CA VAL A 40 2.02 -3.24 0.93
C VAL A 40 3.14 -3.69 1.87
N HIS A 41 2.80 -3.95 3.12
CA HIS A 41 3.71 -4.37 4.17
C HIS A 41 3.33 -5.73 4.77
N THR A 42 4.31 -6.35 5.43
CA THR A 42 4.26 -7.76 5.84
C THR A 42 3.46 -8.03 7.11
N SER A 43 3.29 -7.03 7.99
CA SER A 43 2.63 -7.20 9.29
C SER A 43 1.49 -6.20 9.49
N PRO A 44 0.52 -6.50 10.38
CA PRO A 44 -0.52 -5.54 10.76
C PRO A 44 0.09 -4.26 11.34
N CYS A 45 -0.67 -3.17 11.31
CA CYS A 45 -0.25 -1.94 11.96
C CYS A 45 -0.19 -2.12 13.48
N GLY A 46 0.80 -1.48 14.10
CA GLY A 46 0.94 -1.38 15.55
C GLY A 46 1.08 0.08 16.00
N ALA A 47 1.21 0.27 17.32
CA ALA A 47 1.48 1.60 17.88
C ALA A 47 2.84 2.15 17.43
N ASP A 48 3.83 1.26 17.31
CA ASP A 48 5.09 1.56 16.63
C ASP A 48 4.88 1.45 15.10
N PRO A 49 5.13 2.51 14.32
CA PRO A 49 5.08 2.44 12.86
C PRO A 49 5.93 1.32 12.27
N ALA A 50 7.06 0.96 12.89
CA ALA A 50 7.93 -0.12 12.42
C ALA A 50 7.30 -1.51 12.54
N ALA A 51 6.30 -1.70 13.41
CA ALA A 51 5.64 -2.98 13.66
C ALA A 51 4.93 -3.56 12.42
N ALA A 52 4.57 -2.73 11.44
CA ALA A 52 4.05 -3.18 10.16
C ALA A 52 5.09 -3.96 9.32
N GLY A 53 6.36 -4.00 9.74
CA GLY A 53 7.42 -4.75 9.08
C GLY A 53 7.94 -4.08 7.81
N PRO A 54 8.79 -4.78 7.03
CA PRO A 54 9.26 -4.32 5.72
C PRO A 54 8.16 -4.37 4.67
N HIS A 55 8.46 -3.84 3.48
CA HIS A 55 7.63 -4.03 2.29
C HIS A 55 7.43 -5.53 2.03
N TYR A 56 6.24 -5.89 1.55
CA TYR A 56 6.03 -7.22 1.00
C TYR A 56 6.79 -7.36 -0.30
N GLN A 57 7.66 -8.37 -0.37
CA GLN A 57 8.36 -8.78 -1.58
C GLN A 57 7.85 -10.14 -2.06
N HIS A 58 7.52 -10.26 -3.35
CA HIS A 58 7.15 -11.55 -3.95
C HIS A 58 8.32 -12.54 -3.92
N ARG A 59 9.53 -12.08 -4.20
CA ARG A 59 10.79 -12.80 -3.99
C ARG A 59 11.71 -11.97 -3.08
N PRO A 60 12.40 -12.56 -2.09
CA PRO A 60 13.36 -11.81 -1.29
C PRO A 60 14.40 -11.10 -2.17
N ALA A 61 14.58 -9.79 -1.95
CA ALA A 61 15.52 -8.97 -2.69
C ALA A 61 16.16 -7.91 -1.77
N ALA A 62 17.40 -7.52 -2.07
CA ALA A 62 18.12 -6.51 -1.30
C ALA A 62 17.59 -5.08 -1.52
N THR A 63 16.93 -4.86 -2.66
CA THR A 63 16.43 -3.54 -3.07
C THR A 63 14.92 -3.58 -3.26
N ALA A 64 14.28 -2.46 -2.92
CA ALA A 64 12.86 -2.26 -3.21
C ALA A 64 12.64 -2.04 -4.71
N ASP A 65 11.62 -2.67 -5.28
CA ASP A 65 11.35 -2.69 -6.72
C ASP A 65 9.85 -2.86 -7.00
N PRO A 66 9.21 -1.97 -7.77
CA PRO A 66 7.79 -2.08 -8.11
C PRO A 66 7.42 -3.30 -8.95
N VAL A 67 8.36 -4.06 -9.52
CA VAL A 67 8.03 -5.34 -10.20
C VAL A 67 7.83 -6.47 -9.19
N ASN A 68 8.54 -6.41 -8.07
CA ASN A 68 8.60 -7.44 -7.03
C ASN A 68 7.78 -7.10 -5.78
N GLU A 69 7.34 -5.86 -5.66
CA GLU A 69 6.56 -5.32 -4.55
C GLU A 69 5.27 -4.68 -5.07
N VAL A 70 4.27 -4.51 -4.20
CA VAL A 70 3.04 -3.80 -4.57
C VAL A 70 3.18 -2.33 -4.18
N TRP A 71 3.42 -1.49 -5.19
CA TRP A 71 3.53 -0.04 -5.06
C TRP A 71 2.26 0.63 -5.60
N LEU A 72 1.60 1.40 -4.74
CA LEU A 72 0.37 2.13 -4.98
C LEU A 72 0.63 3.64 -4.90
N ASP A 73 1.78 4.09 -5.39
CA ASP A 73 2.15 5.50 -5.43
C ASP A 73 1.08 6.33 -6.14
N PHE A 74 0.71 7.46 -5.54
CA PHE A 74 -0.37 8.30 -6.05
C PHE A 74 -0.05 9.79 -5.91
N ARG A 75 -0.87 10.60 -6.56
CA ARG A 75 -0.98 12.03 -6.30
C ARG A 75 -2.40 12.36 -5.87
N THR A 76 -2.53 13.26 -4.92
CA THR A 76 -3.82 13.88 -4.62
C THR A 76 -4.15 14.98 -5.62
N ASP A 77 -5.42 15.17 -5.91
CA ASP A 77 -5.94 16.34 -6.61
C ASP A 77 -6.14 17.54 -5.66
N GLU A 78 -6.76 18.60 -6.16
CA GLU A 78 -7.04 19.84 -5.43
C GLU A 78 -8.01 19.65 -4.24
N GLU A 79 -8.80 18.57 -4.25
CA GLU A 79 -9.73 18.22 -3.16
C GLU A 79 -9.06 17.31 -2.11
N GLY A 80 -7.83 16.85 -2.37
CA GLY A 80 -7.13 15.90 -1.51
C GLY A 80 -7.52 14.44 -1.78
N ASP A 81 -8.14 14.15 -2.92
CA ASP A 81 -8.56 12.82 -3.35
C ASP A 81 -7.46 12.15 -4.20
N GLY A 82 -7.23 10.85 -3.99
CA GLY A 82 -6.16 10.11 -4.65
C GLY A 82 -6.60 8.72 -5.10
N ARG A 83 -5.96 8.17 -6.14
CA ARG A 83 -6.23 6.83 -6.66
C ARG A 83 -4.93 6.17 -7.11
N ALA A 84 -4.81 4.85 -6.90
CA ALA A 84 -3.70 4.04 -7.38
C ALA A 84 -4.16 2.61 -7.68
N GLU A 85 -3.43 1.95 -8.58
CA GLU A 85 -3.62 0.54 -8.93
C GLU A 85 -2.26 -0.10 -9.21
N ALA A 86 -2.08 -1.33 -8.74
CA ALA A 86 -0.94 -2.18 -9.02
C ALA A 86 -1.42 -3.53 -9.58
N LEU A 87 -0.75 -4.01 -10.62
CA LEU A 87 -1.07 -5.26 -11.32
C LEU A 87 0.17 -6.15 -11.36
N HIS A 88 0.02 -7.39 -10.90
CA HIS A 88 1.09 -8.38 -10.92
C HIS A 88 0.59 -9.72 -11.43
N GLY A 89 1.42 -10.45 -12.18
CA GLY A 89 1.18 -11.84 -12.58
C GLY A 89 1.46 -12.87 -11.47
N TRP A 90 1.55 -12.41 -10.23
CA TRP A 90 1.74 -13.19 -9.02
C TRP A 90 0.80 -12.65 -7.95
N GLY A 91 0.62 -13.38 -6.85
CA GLY A 91 -0.10 -12.85 -5.70
C GLY A 91 0.60 -13.07 -4.37
N PHE A 92 -0.12 -12.75 -3.30
CA PHE A 92 0.40 -12.82 -1.96
C PHE A 92 0.56 -14.27 -1.49
N ARG A 93 1.66 -14.52 -0.77
CA ARG A 93 1.80 -15.73 0.04
C ARG A 93 0.77 -15.69 1.18
N GLU A 94 0.37 -16.87 1.66
CA GLU A 94 -0.45 -16.99 2.87
C GLU A 94 0.20 -16.19 4.00
N ASP A 95 -0.62 -15.36 4.64
CA ASP A 95 -0.24 -14.48 5.74
C ASP A 95 0.87 -13.45 5.45
N GLY A 96 1.33 -13.33 4.20
CA GLY A 96 2.51 -12.54 3.85
C GLY A 96 2.30 -11.03 3.72
N ALA A 97 1.07 -10.58 3.42
CA ALA A 97 0.71 -9.18 3.23
C ALA A 97 -0.41 -8.80 4.20
N ARG A 98 -0.25 -7.73 4.98
CA ARG A 98 -1.14 -7.45 6.13
C ARG A 98 -1.48 -5.99 6.35
N SER A 99 -0.83 -5.08 5.64
CA SER A 99 -1.12 -3.65 5.75
C SER A 99 -0.70 -2.89 4.49
N VAL A 100 -1.19 -1.67 4.38
CA VAL A 100 -0.64 -0.65 3.48
C VAL A 100 -0.12 0.53 4.32
N ILE A 101 1.01 1.09 3.90
CA ILE A 101 1.58 2.29 4.52
C ILE A 101 1.61 3.41 3.49
N ILE A 102 1.09 4.57 3.87
CA ILE A 102 1.25 5.82 3.11
C ILE A 102 2.55 6.48 3.58
N HIS A 103 3.39 6.86 2.64
CA HIS A 103 4.65 7.57 2.85
C HIS A 103 4.57 9.02 2.40
N ASP A 104 5.43 9.86 2.96
CA ASP A 104 5.46 11.30 2.69
C ASP A 104 5.86 11.69 1.26
N ARG A 105 6.45 10.76 0.50
CA ARG A 105 6.88 10.93 -0.89
C ARG A 105 6.84 9.60 -1.64
N GLN A 106 6.74 9.67 -2.97
CA GLN A 106 6.77 8.51 -3.87
C GLN A 106 8.09 7.75 -3.80
N GLY A 107 8.03 6.48 -4.18
CA GLY A 107 9.12 5.51 -4.10
C GLY A 107 9.28 4.91 -2.70
N GLY A 108 10.17 3.91 -2.60
CA GLY A 108 10.28 3.06 -1.41
C GLY A 108 11.01 3.62 -0.17
N ALA A 109 11.33 4.92 -0.13
CA ALA A 109 12.23 5.49 0.90
C ALA A 109 11.63 6.66 1.71
N GLY A 110 10.34 6.93 1.61
CA GLY A 110 9.68 7.99 2.37
C GLY A 110 9.44 7.64 3.85
N GLU A 111 9.22 8.66 4.68
CA GLU A 111 8.79 8.47 6.07
C GLU A 111 7.35 7.95 6.13
N ARG A 112 7.05 7.08 7.10
CA ARG A 112 5.72 6.48 7.27
C ARG A 112 4.75 7.52 7.83
N ALA A 113 3.76 7.94 7.04
CA ALA A 113 2.77 8.94 7.41
C ALA A 113 1.51 8.33 8.06
N ALA A 114 1.07 7.17 7.58
CA ALA A 114 -0.06 6.42 8.14
C ALA A 114 0.02 4.93 7.78
N CYS A 115 -0.57 4.07 8.60
CA CYS A 115 -0.65 2.63 8.38
C CYS A 115 -2.10 2.17 8.48
N PHE A 116 -2.52 1.28 7.58
CA PHE A 116 -3.84 0.65 7.60
C PHE A 116 -3.70 -0.87 7.52
N THR A 117 -4.21 -1.60 8.52
CA THR A 117 -4.26 -3.06 8.47
C THR A 117 -5.30 -3.49 7.43
N VAL A 118 -4.88 -4.35 6.50
CA VAL A 118 -5.71 -4.83 5.41
C VAL A 118 -5.68 -6.36 5.41
N PRO A 119 -6.83 -7.04 5.39
CA PRO A 119 -6.89 -8.50 5.40
C PRO A 119 -6.68 -9.06 3.98
N PHE A 120 -5.48 -8.88 3.42
CA PHE A 120 -5.16 -9.43 2.10
C PHE A 120 -5.23 -10.96 2.11
N GLY A 121 -5.81 -11.53 1.05
CA GLY A 121 -5.90 -12.96 0.83
C GLY A 121 -4.73 -13.52 0.02
N PRO A 122 -4.41 -14.82 0.16
CA PRO A 122 -3.42 -15.46 -0.69
C PRO A 122 -3.90 -15.61 -2.13
N HIS A 123 -2.96 -15.81 -3.05
CA HIS A 123 -3.27 -16.20 -4.42
C HIS A 123 -3.83 -17.64 -4.47
N GLY A 124 -5.00 -17.84 -5.10
CA GLY A 124 -5.50 -19.18 -5.43
C GLY A 124 -6.46 -19.85 -4.42
N ARG A 125 -7.24 -19.07 -3.66
CA ARG A 125 -8.50 -19.59 -3.11
C ARG A 125 -9.67 -18.90 -3.79
N ASP A 126 -10.46 -19.71 -4.51
CA ASP A 126 -11.87 -19.40 -4.82
C ASP A 126 -12.67 -19.27 -3.52
#